data_AF-A0A0T6YJF8-F1
#
_entry.id   AF-A0A0T6YJF8-F1
#
_cell.length_a   1.000
_cell.length_b   1.000
_cell.length_c   1.000
_cell.angle_alpha   90.00
_cell.angle_beta   90.00
_cell.angle_gamma   90.00
#
_symmetry.space_group_name_H-M   'P 1'
#
loop_
_entity.id
_entity.type
_entity.pdbx_description
1 polymer ?
#
loop_
_entity_poly.entity_id
_entity_poly.type
_entity_poly.pdbx_seq_one_letter_code
_entity_poly.pdbx_strand_id
1 'polypeptide(L)' 'MLTLNRRCLLTSVAASATIAACAPSGNATPAEIEARSEAPGFYRFPFGEFQITMLCDGVFFLPTDSIATNVDAHERKAYF' A
#
# COMPACT_ATOMS: atom_id res chain seq x y z
N MET A 1 -2.75 13.66 54.83
CA MET A 1 -2.65 14.90 54.03
C MET A 1 -1.96 14.53 52.73
N LEU A 2 -2.66 14.51 51.59
CA LEU A 2 -2.03 14.20 50.30
C LEU A 2 -1.19 15.40 49.86
N THR A 3 0.12 15.28 49.94
CA THR A 3 1.07 16.28 49.44
C THR A 3 1.14 16.17 47.91
N LEU A 4 0.36 17.01 47.23
CA LEU A 4 0.32 17.07 45.77
C LEU A 4 1.58 17.79 45.25
N ASN A 5 2.57 17.02 44.78
CA ASN A 5 3.80 17.54 44.20
C ASN A 5 3.65 17.69 42.68
N ARG A 6 4.11 18.82 42.11
CA ARG A 6 4.09 19.08 40.66
C ARG A 6 4.75 17.97 39.84
N ARG A 7 5.81 17.34 40.38
CA ARG A 7 6.45 16.18 39.74
C ARG A 7 5.51 14.99 39.63
N CYS A 8 4.69 14.74 40.66
CA CYS A 8 3.72 13.64 40.67
C CYS A 8 2.63 13.84 39.60
N LEU A 9 2.17 15.08 39.43
CA LEU A 9 1.21 15.44 38.39
C LEU A 9 1.79 15.26 36.97
N LEU A 10 3.02 15.73 36.73
CA LEU A 10 3.66 15.58 35.42
C LEU A 10 3.91 14.11 35.05
N THR A 11 4.30 13.27 36.01
CA THR A 11 4.47 11.83 35.78
C THR A 11 3.15 11.13 35.47
N SER A 12 2.04 11.53 36.12
CA SER A 12 0.72 10.96 35.83
C SER A 12 0.18 11.30 34.44
N VAL A 13 0.49 12.48 33.91
CA VAL A 13 0.09 12.89 32.56
C VAL A 13 0.87 12.11 31.50
N ALA A 14 2.18 11.92 31.69
CA ALA A 14 3.00 11.11 30.79
C ALA A 14 2.54 9.64 30.74
N ALA A 15 2.09 9.09 31.87
CA ALA A 15 1.56 7.73 31.95
C ALA A 15 0.17 7.56 31.31
N SER A 16 -0.66 8.61 31.26
CA SER A 16 -1.97 8.55 30.59
C SER A 16 -1.88 8.67 29.06
N ALA A 17 -0.87 9.39 28.55
CA ALA A 17 -0.69 9.57 27.11
C ALA A 17 -0.31 8.26 26.38
N THR A 18 0.37 7.34 27.04
CA THR A 18 0.77 6.05 26.45
C THR A 18 -0.38 5.04 26.38
N ILE A 19 -1.37 5.14 27.27
CA ILE A 19 -2.53 4.23 27.26
C ILE A 19 -3.53 4.60 26.15
N ALA A 20 -3.69 5.89 25.84
CA ALA A 20 -4.55 6.34 24.75
C ALA A 20 -4.00 5.95 23.35
N ALA A 21 -2.69 5.80 23.20
CA ALA A 21 -2.05 5.41 21.94
C ALA A 21 -2.13 3.90 21.64
N CYS A 22 -2.45 3.07 22.64
CA CYS A 22 -2.57 1.62 22.50
C CYS A 22 -4.02 1.12 22.56
N ALA A 23 -5.00 2.01 22.59
CA ALA A 23 -6.39 1.61 22.48
C ALA A 23 -6.59 0.98 21.08
N PRO A 24 -6.97 -0.32 20.98
CA PRO A 24 -7.31 -0.88 19.68
C PRO A 24 -8.50 -0.09 19.15
N SER A 25 -8.30 0.59 18.01
CA SER A 25 -9.37 1.21 17.24
C SER A 25 -10.21 0.10 16.60
N GLY A 26 -10.97 -0.62 17.43
CA GLY A 26 -11.88 -1.68 17.02
C GLY A 26 -13.15 -1.10 16.43
N ASN A 27 -13.03 -0.43 15.28
CA ASN A 27 -14.18 -0.31 14.38
C ASN A 27 -14.24 -1.63 13.62
N ALA A 28 -15.04 -2.57 14.10
CA ALA A 28 -15.43 -3.73 13.32
C ALA A 28 -16.26 -3.21 12.13
N THR A 29 -15.59 -2.91 11.04
CA THR A 29 -16.25 -2.69 9.75
C THR A 29 -16.92 -4.01 9.36
N PRO A 30 -18.17 -3.99 8.86
CA PRO A 30 -18.77 -5.17 8.24
C PRO A 30 -17.77 -5.71 7.21
N ALA A 31 -17.63 -7.04 7.12
CA ALA A 31 -16.76 -7.69 6.15
C ALA A 31 -17.08 -7.12 4.77
N GLU A 32 -16.22 -6.18 4.36
CA GLU A 32 -16.26 -5.60 3.03
C GLU A 32 -16.04 -6.77 2.10
N ILE A 33 -16.94 -6.95 1.15
CA ILE A 33 -16.72 -7.88 0.05
C ILE A 33 -15.33 -7.52 -0.44
N GLU A 34 -14.35 -8.41 -0.26
CA GLU A 34 -13.01 -8.23 -0.82
C GLU A 34 -13.22 -8.17 -2.33
N ALA A 35 -13.50 -6.97 -2.84
CA ALA A 35 -13.26 -6.65 -4.22
C ALA A 35 -11.82 -7.11 -4.43
N ARG A 36 -11.61 -7.98 -5.42
CA ARG A 36 -10.27 -8.28 -5.92
C ARG A 36 -9.68 -6.97 -6.42
N SER A 37 -9.22 -6.15 -5.50
CA SER A 37 -8.48 -4.95 -5.75
C SER A 37 -7.09 -5.44 -6.06
N GLU A 38 -6.66 -5.19 -7.29
CA GLU A 38 -5.24 -5.30 -7.60
C GLU A 38 -4.47 -4.37 -6.64
N ALA A 39 -3.24 -4.76 -6.32
CA ALA A 39 -2.34 -3.89 -5.59
C ALA A 39 -2.13 -2.58 -6.37
N PRO A 40 -1.76 -1.48 -5.70
CA PRO A 40 -1.42 -0.23 -6.40
C PRO A 40 -0.41 -0.50 -7.52
N GLY A 41 -0.70 0.02 -8.72
CA GLY A 41 0.09 -0.20 -9.94
C GLY A 41 1.41 0.56 -9.94
N PHE A 42 2.25 0.42 -8.92
CA PHE A 42 3.61 0.91 -8.94
C PHE A 42 4.58 -0.10 -8.35
N TYR A 43 5.80 -0.11 -8.87
CA TYR A 43 6.89 -0.91 -8.35
C TYR A 43 8.11 -0.03 -8.12
N ARG A 44 8.68 -0.08 -6.92
CA ARG A 44 9.76 0.79 -6.50
C ARG A 44 10.99 0.00 -6.10
N PHE A 45 12.14 0.37 -6.63
CA PHE A 45 13.41 -0.31 -6.37
C PHE A 45 14.59 0.67 -6.44
N PRO A 46 15.70 0.37 -5.73
CA PRO A 46 16.91 1.16 -5.82
C PRO A 46 17.71 0.81 -7.09
N PHE A 47 18.34 1.81 -7.69
CA PHE A 47 19.29 1.67 -8.79
C PHE A 47 20.49 2.60 -8.56
N GLY A 48 21.54 2.06 -7.93
CA GLY A 48 22.64 2.87 -7.42
C GLY A 48 22.13 3.87 -6.37
N GLU A 49 22.43 5.15 -6.58
CA GLU A 49 21.98 6.26 -5.73
C GLU A 49 20.54 6.72 -6.00
N PHE A 50 19.89 6.18 -7.04
CA PHE A 50 18.53 6.57 -7.42
C PHE A 50 17.48 5.61 -6.88
N GLN A 51 16.29 6.15 -6.60
CA GLN A 51 15.08 5.37 -6.37
C GLN A 51 14.21 5.45 -7.63
N ILE A 52 14.02 4.32 -8.30
CA ILE A 52 13.16 4.23 -9.48
C ILE A 52 11.77 3.78 -9.05
N THR A 53 10.75 4.49 -9.52
CA THR A 53 9.34 4.09 -9.36
C THR A 53 8.74 3.91 -10.74
N MET A 54 8.39 2.67 -11.08
CA MET A 54 7.61 2.37 -12.27
C MET A 54 6.15 2.58 -11.95
N LEU A 55 5.45 3.34 -12.79
CA LEU A 55 4.01 3.60 -12.67
C LEU A 55 3.30 2.86 -13.81
N CYS A 56 2.30 2.07 -13.46
CA CYS A 56 1.47 1.33 -14.40
C CYS A 56 0.36 2.26 -14.94
N ASP A 57 0.29 2.41 -16.26
CA ASP A 57 -0.76 3.16 -16.97
C ASP A 57 -1.98 2.27 -17.34
N GLY A 58 -2.05 1.07 -16.75
CA GLY A 58 -3.04 0.05 -17.08
C GLY A 58 -2.54 -0.99 -18.09
N VAL A 59 -3.46 -1.83 -18.55
CA VAL A 59 -3.18 -2.96 -19.46
C VAL A 59 -4.07 -2.86 -20.69
N PHE A 60 -3.50 -3.13 -21.87
CA PHE A 60 -4.21 -3.15 -23.14
C PHE A 60 -4.02 -4.49 -23.86
N PHE A 61 -5.11 -5.09 -24.34
CA PHE A 61 -5.06 -6.29 -25.17
C PHE A 61 -4.69 -5.93 -26.61
N LEU A 62 -3.44 -6.16 -26.96
CA LEU A 62 -2.93 -5.87 -28.30
C LEU A 62 -3.51 -6.84 -29.35
N PRO A 63 -4.24 -6.37 -30.38
CA PRO A 63 -4.85 -7.22 -31.39
C PRO A 63 -3.81 -7.71 -32.40
N THR A 64 -3.00 -8.69 -31.97
CA THR A 64 -1.81 -9.20 -32.68
C THR A 64 -2.15 -9.71 -34.09
N ASP A 65 -3.35 -10.26 -34.29
CA ASP A 65 -3.83 -10.74 -35.59
C ASP A 65 -3.96 -9.64 -36.65
N SER A 66 -4.22 -8.41 -36.22
CA SER A 66 -4.39 -7.26 -37.11
C SER A 66 -3.09 -6.52 -37.43
N ILE A 67 -2.08 -6.62 -36.55
CA ILE A 67 -0.83 -5.85 -36.65
C ILE A 67 0.37 -6.70 -37.08
N ALA A 68 0.38 -7.99 -36.77
CA ALA A 68 1.49 -8.90 -37.07
C ALA A 68 1.12 -9.86 -38.22
N THR A 69 0.74 -9.28 -39.36
CA THR A 69 0.17 -10.03 -40.50
C THR A 69 1.20 -10.86 -41.28
N ASN A 70 2.49 -10.53 -41.17
CA ASN A 70 3.59 -11.16 -41.92
C ASN A 70 4.40 -12.16 -41.09
N VAL A 71 3.83 -12.64 -39.97
CA VAL A 71 4.47 -13.59 -39.07
C VAL A 71 3.57 -14.80 -38.92
N ASP A 72 4.17 -15.98 -38.89
CA ASP A 72 3.46 -17.23 -38.69
C ASP A 72 2.63 -17.19 -37.39
N ALA A 73 1.44 -17.80 -37.43
CA ALA A 73 0.49 -17.72 -36.32
C ALA A 73 1.04 -18.27 -35.00
N HIS A 74 1.94 -19.25 -35.07
CA HIS A 74 2.55 -19.87 -33.90
C HIS A 74 3.67 -19.03 -33.28
N GLU A 75 4.21 -18.06 -34.02
CA GLU A 75 5.26 -17.14 -33.55
C GLU A 75 4.68 -15.82 -33.03
N ARG A 76 3.41 -15.53 -33.33
CA ARG A 76 2.72 -14.32 -32.87
C ARG A 76 2.50 -14.35 -31.35
N LYS A 77 3.27 -13.55 -30.62
CA LYS A 77 3.10 -13.35 -29.18
C LYS A 77 3.15 -11.86 -28.84
N ALA A 78 2.15 -11.39 -28.11
CA ALA A 78 2.21 -10.09 -27.46
C ALA A 78 3.24 -10.16 -26.32
N TYR A 79 4.24 -9.27 -26.35
CA TYR A 79 5.25 -9.17 -25.29
C TYR A 79 4.81 -8.11 -24.28
N PHE A 80 4.13 -8.55 -23.21
CA PHE A 80 3.84 -7.78 -22.00
C PHE A 80 3.88 -8.71 -20.79
#